data_AF-A0A966R730-F1
#
_entry.id   AF-A0A966R730-F1
#
_cell.length_a   1.000
_cell.length_b   1.000
_cell.length_c   1.000
_cell.angle_alpha   90.00
_cell.angle_beta   90.00
_cell.angle_gamma   90.00
#
_symmetry.space_group_name_H-M   'P 1'
#
loop_
_entity.id
_entity.type
_entity.pdbx_description
1 polymer ?
#
loop_
_entity_poly.entity_id
_entity_poly.type
_entity_poly.pdbx_seq_one_letter_code
_entity_poly.pdbx_strand_id
1 'polypeptide(L)'
;MRLTKYERTRLLGTRALQIAMNAPLMIDPGTEVDPLRIAVMELEAGVFPLRLVRSYPDGRVEELSVNKPVEPPPQREKPPATVEHRAA
;
A
#
# COMPACT_ATOMS: atom_id res chain seq x y z
N MET A 1 -11.17 -6.26 2.40
CA MET A 1 -11.12 -4.82 2.75
C MET A 1 -10.35 -4.12 1.66
N ARG A 2 -10.84 -3.01 1.11
CA ARG A 2 -10.22 -2.40 -0.07
C ARG A 2 -9.61 -1.04 0.28
N LEU A 3 -8.29 -0.99 0.31
CA LEU A 3 -7.53 0.25 0.36
C LEU A 3 -7.55 0.89 -1.02
N THR A 4 -7.73 2.21 -1.08
CA THR A 4 -7.48 2.96 -2.32
C THR A 4 -5.98 2.97 -2.61
N LYS A 5 -5.60 3.22 -3.87
CA LYS A 5 -4.19 3.38 -4.24
C LYS A 5 -3.49 4.48 -3.41
N TYR A 6 -4.21 5.55 -3.07
CA TYR A 6 -3.67 6.67 -2.29
C TYR A 6 -3.42 6.27 -0.84
N GLU A 7 -4.36 5.55 -0.24
CA GLU A 7 -4.23 5.04 1.13
C GLU A 7 -3.07 4.05 1.25
N ARG A 8 -2.99 3.09 0.31
CA ARG A 8 -1.88 2.12 0.28
C ARG A 8 -0.53 2.81 0.16
N THR A 9 -0.38 3.74 -0.79
CA THR A 9 0.87 4.48 -0.98
C THR A 9 1.22 5.31 0.26
N ARG A 10 0.25 5.98 0.88
CA ARG A 10 0.49 6.79 2.08
C ARG A 10 0.90 5.94 3.28
N LEU A 11 0.23 4.82 3.52
CA LEU A 11 0.55 3.88 4.60
C LEU A 11 1.99 3.36 4.46
N LEU A 12 2.34 2.84 3.27
CA LEU A 12 3.69 2.34 2.99
C LEU A 12 4.74 3.43 3.12
N GLY A 13 4.49 4.63 2.60
CA GLY A 13 5.43 5.75 2.69
C GLY A 13 5.67 6.22 4.13
N THR A 14 4.59 6.35 4.93
CA THR A 14 4.71 6.72 6.35
C THR A 14 5.46 5.64 7.13
N ARG A 15 5.17 4.36 6.89
CA ARG A 15 5.85 3.27 7.59
C ARG A 15 7.31 3.14 7.19
N ALA A 16 7.62 3.26 5.90
CA ALA A 16 9.00 3.28 5.40
C ALA A 16 9.82 4.41 6.04
N LEU A 17 9.22 5.61 6.22
CA LEU A 17 9.88 6.72 6.93
C LEU A 17 10.15 6.37 8.39
N GLN A 18 9.20 5.77 9.10
CA GLN A 18 9.41 5.32 10.49
C GLN A 18 10.56 4.32 10.58
N ILE A 19 10.61 3.33 9.69
CA ILE A 19 11.68 2.32 9.63
C ILE A 19 13.03 2.99 9.36
N ALA A 20 13.08 3.94 8.41
CA ALA A 20 14.29 4.70 8.11
C ALA A 20 14.79 5.54 9.32
N MET A 21 13.87 5.91 10.22
CA MET A 21 14.16 6.56 11.49
C MET A 21 14.39 5.56 12.64
N ASN A 22 14.79 4.32 12.33
CA ASN A 22 15.07 3.25 13.28
C ASN A 22 13.89 2.87 14.19
N ALA A 23 12.65 3.05 13.75
CA ALA A 23 11.50 2.54 14.48
C ALA A 23 11.52 0.99 14.53
N PRO A 24 10.98 0.37 15.60
CA PRO A 24 10.93 -1.09 15.72
C PRO A 24 10.18 -1.75 14.55
N LEU A 25 10.73 -2.86 14.05
CA LEU A 25 10.12 -3.70 13.02
C LEU A 25 9.15 -4.70 13.66
N MET A 26 8.06 -5.01 12.95
CA MET A 26 7.05 -5.98 13.39
C MET A 26 7.33 -7.40 12.89
N ILE A 27 8.33 -7.55 12.01
CA ILE A 27 8.78 -8.82 11.42
C ILE A 27 10.32 -8.88 11.43
N ASP A 28 10.87 -10.07 11.23
CA ASP A 28 12.27 -10.25 10.89
C ASP A 28 12.49 -9.92 9.39
N PRO A 29 13.27 -8.87 9.04
CA PRO A 29 13.53 -8.52 7.65
C PRO A 29 14.53 -9.46 6.96
N GLY A 30 15.18 -10.37 7.68
CA GLY A 30 16.25 -11.21 7.13
C GLY A 30 17.39 -10.38 6.58
N THR A 31 17.60 -10.43 5.26
CA THR A 31 18.64 -9.66 4.55
C THR A 31 18.12 -8.36 3.92
N GLU A 32 16.82 -8.07 4.01
CA GLU A 32 16.25 -6.87 3.42
C GLU A 32 16.65 -5.63 4.23
N VAL A 33 17.09 -4.59 3.54
CA VAL A 33 17.55 -3.33 4.13
C VAL A 33 16.75 -2.12 3.63
N ASP A 34 16.00 -2.26 2.54
CA ASP A 34 15.16 -1.19 2.02
C ASP A 34 13.93 -0.99 2.92
N PRO A 35 13.78 0.17 3.59
CA PRO A 35 12.65 0.45 4.46
C PRO A 35 11.28 0.30 3.77
N LEU A 36 11.21 0.59 2.47
CA LEU A 36 9.96 0.44 1.72
C LEU A 36 9.59 -1.04 1.56
N ARG A 37 10.57 -1.90 1.26
CA ARG A 37 10.36 -3.35 1.13
C ARG A 37 9.96 -3.96 2.45
N ILE A 38 10.61 -3.58 3.54
CA ILE A 38 10.24 -4.03 4.90
C ILE A 38 8.81 -3.61 5.24
N ALA A 39 8.41 -2.37 4.94
CA ALA A 39 7.02 -1.92 5.14
C ALA A 39 6.01 -2.72 4.31
N VAL A 40 6.36 -3.11 3.07
CA VAL A 40 5.53 -4.00 2.24
C VAL A 40 5.41 -5.38 2.87
N MET A 41 6.52 -5.95 3.35
CA MET A 41 6.51 -7.26 4.03
C MET A 41 5.63 -7.24 5.29
N GLU A 42 5.70 -6.18 6.11
CA GLU A 42 4.81 -6.03 7.28
C GLU A 42 3.32 -5.95 6.89
N LEU A 43 3.02 -5.25 5.79
CA LEU A 43 1.67 -5.12 5.27
C LEU A 43 1.12 -6.45 4.75
N GLU A 44 1.95 -7.22 4.05
CA GLU A 44 1.59 -8.54 3.49
C GLU A 44 1.46 -9.61 4.58
N ALA A 45 2.26 -9.51 5.64
CA ALA A 45 2.18 -10.37 6.83
C ALA A 45 0.98 -10.03 7.74
N GLY A 46 0.25 -8.93 7.48
CA GLY A 46 -0.91 -8.53 8.27
C GLY A 46 -0.58 -8.08 9.69
N VAL A 47 0.64 -7.58 9.92
CA VAL A 47 1.12 -7.07 11.22
C VAL A 47 1.42 -5.57 11.19
N PHE A 48 0.77 -4.85 10.28
CA PHE A 48 1.04 -3.44 10.02
C PHE A 48 0.60 -2.56 11.22
N PRO A 49 1.51 -1.76 11.82
CA PRO A 49 1.23 -1.08 13.09
C PRO A 49 0.50 0.27 12.95
N LEU A 50 -0.15 0.51 11.80
CA LEU A 50 -0.90 1.75 11.53
C LEU A 50 -2.37 1.44 11.24
N ARG A 51 -3.24 2.37 11.65
CA ARG A 51 -4.67 2.34 11.33
C ARG A 51 -5.00 3.46 10.35
N LEU A 52 -6.00 3.23 9.51
CA LEU A 52 -6.48 4.22 8.55
C LEU A 52 -7.80 4.80 9.06
N VAL A 53 -7.89 6.12 9.17
CA VAL A 53 -9.13 6.81 9.54
C VAL A 53 -9.61 7.62 8.34
N ARG A 54 -10.81 7.32 7.85
CA ARG A 54 -11.49 8.11 6.81
C ARG A 54 -12.43 9.10 7.47
N SER A 55 -12.26 10.36 7.13
CA SER A 55 -13.19 11.43 7.50
C SER A 55 -13.99 11.84 6.27
N TYR A 56 -15.31 11.83 6.39
CA TYR A 56 -16.23 12.19 5.31
C TYR A 56 -16.75 13.63 5.48
N PRO A 57 -17.18 14.30 4.40
CA PRO A 57 -17.73 15.66 4.47
C PRO A 57 -18.99 15.79 5.33
N ASP A 58 -19.72 14.70 5.57
CA ASP A 58 -20.90 14.61 6.42
C ASP A 58 -20.55 14.49 7.93
N GLY A 59 -19.26 14.52 8.28
CA GLY A 59 -18.77 14.36 9.65
C GLY A 59 -18.63 12.90 10.10
N ARG A 60 -18.98 11.93 9.25
CA ARG A 60 -18.78 10.51 9.56
C ARG A 60 -17.29 10.18 9.60
N VAL A 61 -16.93 9.26 10.50
CA VAL A 61 -15.57 8.74 10.64
C VAL A 61 -15.61 7.22 10.52
N GLU A 62 -14.75 6.64 9.68
CA GLU A 62 -14.57 5.20 9.54
C GLU A 62 -13.13 4.82 9.90
N GLU A 63 -12.94 4.02 10.94
CA GLU A 63 -11.64 3.47 11.33
C GLU A 63 -11.44 2.08 10.73
N LEU A 64 -10.37 1.91 9.96
CA LEU A 64 -10.07 0.72 9.19
C LEU A 64 -8.78 0.06 9.71
N SER A 65 -8.88 -1.24 9.97
CA SER A 65 -7.74 -2.07 10.37
C SER A 65 -7.01 -2.61 9.14
N VAL A 66 -5.77 -2.18 8.94
CA VAL A 66 -4.96 -2.48 7.74
C VAL A 66 -4.55 -3.96 7.62
N ASN A 67 -4.67 -4.73 8.70
CA ASN A 67 -4.23 -6.13 8.81
C ASN A 67 -5.15 -7.16 8.12
N LYS A 68 -6.17 -6.73 7.39
CA LYS A 68 -6.99 -7.64 6.57
C LYS A 68 -6.39 -7.75 5.16
N PRO A 69 -6.50 -8.92 4.49
CA PRO A 69 -6.04 -9.07 3.12
C PRO A 69 -6.62 -7.95 2.24
N VAL A 70 -5.72 -7.15 1.67
CA VAL A 70 -6.07 -6.05 0.78
C VAL A 70 -6.24 -6.64 -0.61
N GLU A 71 -7.46 -6.60 -1.13
CA GLU A 71 -7.71 -6.99 -2.53
C GLU A 71 -6.84 -6.13 -3.46
N PRO A 72 -6.19 -6.75 -4.47
CA PRO A 72 -5.39 -5.99 -5.42
C PRO A 72 -6.26 -4.94 -6.13
N PRO A 73 -5.72 -3.75 -6.43
CA PRO A 73 -6.45 -2.76 -7.20
C PRO A 73 -6.84 -3.38 -8.57
N PRO A 74 -8.03 -3.03 -9.11
CA PRO A 74 -8.44 -3.48 -10.42
C PRO A 74 -7.40 -3.00 -11.42
N GLN A 75 -6.81 -3.94 -12.14
CA GLN A 75 -5.88 -3.63 -13.21
C GLN A 75 -6.70 -2.90 -14.28
N ARG A 76 -6.37 -1.63 -14.56
CA ARG A 76 -6.84 -1.03 -15.82
C ARG A 76 -6.10 -1.78 -16.91
N GLU A 77 -6.80 -2.67 -17.60
CA GLU A 77 -6.30 -3.26 -18.84
C GLU A 77 -5.78 -2.12 -19.71
N LYS A 78 -4.50 -2.17 -20.07
CA LYS A 78 -3.96 -1.20 -21.02
C LYS A 78 -4.81 -1.36 -22.29
N PRO A 79 -5.39 -0.28 -22.85
CA PRO A 79 -6.09 -0.40 -24.11
C PRO A 79 -5.15 -1.07 -25.12
N PRO A 80 -5.66 -2.00 -25.95
CA PRO A 80 -4.83 -2.71 -26.91
C PRO A 80 -4.06 -1.67 -27.72
N ALA A 81 -2.74 -1.86 -27.83
CA ALA A 81 -1.91 -1.00 -28.65
C ALA A 81 -2.48 -1.05 -30.07
N THR A 82 -3.10 0.04 -30.51
CA THR A 82 -3.48 0.20 -31.92
C THR A 82 -2.18 0.16 -32.71
N VAL A 83 -1.88 -1.00 -33.28
CA VAL A 83 -0.79 -1.16 -34.22
C VAL A 83 -1.24 -0.45 -35.49
N GLU A 84 -0.91 0.84 -35.59
CA GLU A 84 -0.99 1.55 -36.86
C GLU A 84 0.03 0.92 -37.80
N HIS A 85 -0.40 -0.08 -38.56
CA HIS A 85 0.29 -0.54 -39.75
C HIS A 85 0.16 0.55 -40.81
N ARG A 86 1.05 1.55 -40.75
CA ARG A 86 1.38 2.39 -41.90
C ARG A 86 2.44 1.68 -42.74
N ALA A 87 2.01 1.11 -43.85
CA ALA A 87 2.81 0.79 -45.04
C ALA A 87 1.82 0.57 -46.18
N ALA A 88 2.01 0.98 -47.42
CA ALA A 88 2.94 1.87 -48.11
C ALA A 88 2.28 2.13 -49.48
#